data_AF-E6X7K9-F1
#
_entry.id   AF-E6X7K9-F1
#
_cell.length_a   1.000
_cell.length_b   1.000
_cell.length_c   1.000
_cell.angle_alpha   90.00
_cell.angle_beta   90.00
_cell.angle_gamma   90.00
#
_symmetry.space_group_name_H-M   'P 1'
#
loop_
_entity.id
_entity.type
_entity.pdbx_description
1 polymer ?
#
loop_
_entity_poly.entity_id
_entity_poly.type
_entity_poly.pdbx_seq_one_letter_code
_entity_poly.pdbx_strand_id
1 'polypeptide(L)'
;MEQKIIWKLFLIFGSSMLSFLQGCTTNTEELKTVDYTYKNETGVQLSMEVYNRLDVLIRNYTIEDGGEIITNTTVSEVPAVFSFKTVTDSIGDSIAVKFVTDKCLYFRKDFNDRIFSIKEYDNYSEELTGQRDYGLEFIFKESDLMEAVECN
;
A
#
# COMPACT_ATOMS: atom_id res chain seq x y z
N MET A 1 45.26 -28.45 -56.96
CA MET A 1 43.99 -27.78 -57.31
C MET A 1 43.39 -28.64 -58.41
N GLU A 2 42.29 -29.35 -58.23
CA GLU A 2 41.00 -28.86 -57.77
C GLU A 2 40.31 -29.88 -56.85
N GLN A 3 39.41 -29.36 -56.03
CA GLN A 3 38.61 -30.07 -55.05
C GLN A 3 37.13 -29.96 -55.49
N LYS A 4 36.28 -30.86 -54.97
CA LYS A 4 34.81 -30.75 -54.76
C LYS A 4 33.93 -31.48 -55.79
N ILE A 5 32.82 -32.14 -55.44
CA ILE A 5 32.07 -32.39 -54.18
C ILE A 5 31.27 -33.69 -54.43
N ILE A 6 31.23 -34.61 -53.46
CA ILE A 6 30.30 -35.75 -53.44
C ILE A 6 29.10 -35.35 -52.55
N TRP A 7 27.91 -35.25 -53.14
CA TRP A 7 26.66 -35.05 -52.40
C TRP A 7 26.15 -36.40 -51.85
N LYS A 8 26.24 -36.61 -50.54
CA LYS A 8 25.48 -37.64 -49.84
C LYS A 8 24.30 -36.98 -49.14
N LEU A 9 23.12 -37.09 -49.74
CA LEU A 9 21.84 -36.83 -49.08
C LEU A 9 21.53 -38.02 -48.16
N PHE A 10 21.83 -37.86 -46.87
CA PHE A 10 21.30 -38.77 -45.84
C PHE A 10 19.93 -38.29 -45.38
N LEU A 11 18.96 -39.15 -45.64
CA LEU A 11 17.63 -39.22 -45.05
C LEU A 11 17.74 -39.54 -43.55
N ILE A 12 17.21 -38.70 -42.67
CA ILE A 12 16.86 -39.09 -41.29
C ILE A 12 15.48 -38.51 -40.96
N PHE A 13 14.48 -39.40 -40.94
CA PHE A 13 13.24 -39.18 -40.21
C PHE A 13 13.53 -39.27 -38.71
N GLY A 14 13.12 -38.27 -37.96
CA GLY A 14 13.16 -38.25 -36.50
C GLY A 14 12.10 -37.30 -35.96
N SER A 15 10.85 -37.78 -35.91
CA SER A 15 9.80 -37.13 -35.14
C SER A 15 10.09 -37.26 -33.65
N SER A 16 10.36 -36.15 -32.97
CA SER A 16 10.24 -36.10 -31.51
C SER A 16 9.99 -34.66 -31.07
N MET A 17 8.74 -34.45 -30.67
CA MET A 17 8.34 -33.72 -29.48
C MET A 17 8.92 -32.31 -29.29
N LEU A 18 8.04 -31.32 -29.51
CA LEU A 18 7.63 -30.40 -28.46
C LEU A 18 8.66 -30.19 -27.35
N SER A 19 9.44 -29.14 -27.47
CA SER A 19 9.90 -28.39 -26.31
C SER A 19 9.81 -26.93 -26.69
N PHE A 20 8.58 -26.42 -26.56
CA PHE A 20 8.36 -25.02 -26.24
C PHE A 20 9.26 -24.71 -25.04
N LEU A 21 10.41 -24.07 -25.29
CA LEU A 21 11.02 -23.23 -24.29
C LEU A 21 10.09 -22.01 -24.16
N GLN A 22 8.92 -22.22 -23.54
CA GLN A 22 8.31 -21.17 -22.73
C GLN A 22 9.34 -20.90 -21.65
N GLY A 23 10.21 -19.93 -21.91
CA GLY A 23 11.04 -19.35 -20.86
C GLY A 23 10.09 -18.99 -19.73
N CYS A 24 10.32 -19.57 -18.55
CA CYS A 24 9.65 -19.16 -17.34
C CYS A 24 9.85 -17.66 -17.20
N THR A 25 8.84 -16.88 -17.54
CA THR A 25 8.72 -15.51 -17.04
C THR A 25 8.47 -15.69 -15.56
N THR A 26 9.53 -15.73 -14.77
CA THR A 26 9.43 -15.44 -13.35
C THR A 26 8.96 -14.00 -13.28
N ASN A 27 7.64 -13.81 -13.21
CA ASN A 27 7.05 -12.55 -12.76
C ASN A 27 7.47 -12.41 -11.30
N THR A 28 8.68 -11.89 -11.08
CA THR A 28 9.09 -11.42 -9.76
C THR A 28 8.15 -10.27 -9.46
N GLU A 29 7.22 -10.49 -8.52
CA GLU A 29 6.34 -9.44 -8.03
C GLU A 29 7.20 -8.24 -7.63
N GLU A 30 7.04 -7.12 -8.33
CA GLU A 30 7.85 -5.94 -8.09
C GLU A 30 7.44 -5.36 -6.72
N LEU A 31 8.38 -5.31 -5.79
CA LEU A 31 8.16 -4.67 -4.50
C LEU A 31 8.00 -3.17 -4.71
N LYS A 32 6.89 -2.64 -4.21
CA LYS A 32 6.61 -1.21 -4.16
C LYS A 32 6.72 -0.69 -2.74
N THR A 33 7.19 0.54 -2.60
CA THR A 33 7.28 1.23 -1.31
C THR A 33 6.31 2.40 -1.29
N VAL A 34 5.49 2.47 -0.25
CA VAL A 34 4.54 3.57 -0.07
C VAL A 34 4.80 4.23 1.27
N ASP A 35 5.02 5.54 1.23
CA ASP A 35 4.98 6.39 2.41
C ASP A 35 3.56 6.94 2.56
N TYR A 36 2.96 6.79 3.73
CA TYR A 36 1.69 7.42 4.09
C TYR A 36 1.98 8.53 5.10
N THR A 37 1.73 9.77 4.69
CA THR A 37 1.86 10.96 5.52
C THR A 37 0.49 11.37 6.03
N TYR A 38 0.34 11.47 7.35
CA TYR A 38 -0.88 11.95 8.00
C TYR A 38 -0.58 13.31 8.63
N LYS A 39 -1.22 14.36 8.10
CA LYS A 39 -1.03 15.76 8.53
C LYS A 39 -2.23 16.23 9.33
N ASN A 40 -1.98 17.03 10.35
CA ASN A 40 -3.04 17.65 11.15
C ASN A 40 -3.12 19.15 10.86
N GLU A 41 -4.21 19.57 10.21
CA GLU A 41 -4.57 20.96 9.93
C GLU A 41 -5.95 21.29 10.53
N THR A 42 -6.28 20.66 11.67
CA THR A 42 -7.59 20.85 12.33
C THR A 42 -7.63 22.05 13.28
N GLY A 43 -6.49 22.67 13.59
CA GLY A 43 -6.38 23.74 14.58
C GLY A 43 -6.28 23.25 16.03
N VAL A 44 -6.29 21.93 16.25
CA VAL A 44 -6.15 21.30 17.58
C VAL A 44 -5.28 20.06 17.49
N GLN A 45 -4.66 19.66 18.60
CA GLN A 45 -3.96 18.38 18.70
C GLN A 45 -4.96 17.21 18.51
N LEU A 46 -4.50 16.15 17.83
CA LEU A 46 -5.22 14.88 17.73
C LEU A 46 -4.33 13.70 18.07
N SER A 47 -4.95 12.59 18.46
CA SER A 47 -4.32 11.28 18.52
C SER A 47 -4.97 10.32 17.53
N MET A 48 -4.17 9.47 16.90
CA MET A 48 -4.63 8.43 16.00
C MET A 48 -4.28 7.07 16.60
N GLU A 49 -5.32 6.32 16.94
CA GLU A 49 -5.21 4.98 17.49
C GLU A 49 -5.60 3.96 16.43
N VAL A 50 -4.70 3.03 16.13
CA VAL A 50 -4.90 2.00 15.11
C VAL A 50 -5.13 0.66 15.79
N TYR A 51 -6.22 -0.01 15.44
CA TYR A 51 -6.66 -1.27 16.01
C TYR A 51 -6.71 -2.36 14.93
N ASN A 52 -6.48 -3.61 15.32
CA ASN A 52 -6.69 -4.76 14.43
C ASN A 52 -8.14 -5.26 14.51
N ARG A 53 -8.48 -6.27 13.69
CA ARG A 53 -9.79 -6.95 13.69
C ARG A 53 -10.28 -7.50 15.04
N LEU A 54 -9.40 -7.71 16.01
CA LEU A 54 -9.73 -8.19 17.35
C LEU A 54 -9.89 -7.04 18.36
N ASP A 55 -9.94 -5.80 17.88
CA ASP A 55 -10.04 -4.57 18.70
C ASP A 55 -8.84 -4.38 19.64
N VAL A 56 -7.68 -4.91 19.25
CA VAL A 56 -6.42 -4.71 19.97
C VAL A 56 -5.70 -3.51 19.37
N LEU A 57 -5.37 -2.53 20.22
CA LEU A 57 -4.53 -1.39 19.85
C LEU A 57 -3.15 -1.88 19.41
N ILE A 58 -2.76 -1.60 18.17
CA ILE A 58 -1.47 -2.01 17.60
C ILE A 58 -0.48 -0.85 17.50
N ARG A 59 -0.97 0.37 17.26
CA ARG A 59 -0.19 1.60 17.16
C ARG A 59 -1.00 2.78 17.65
N ASN A 60 -0.31 3.76 18.22
CA ASN A 60 -0.86 5.06 18.52
C ASN A 60 0.11 6.15 18.07
N TYR A 61 -0.45 7.29 17.70
CA TYR A 61 0.30 8.47 17.32
C TYR A 61 -0.37 9.70 17.91
N THR A 62 0.43 10.67 18.32
CA THR A 62 -0.04 12.01 18.67
C THR A 62 0.47 12.95 17.60
N ILE A 63 -0.42 13.75 17.02
CA ILE A 63 -0.09 14.73 15.99
C ILE A 63 -0.52 16.10 16.50
N GLU A 64 0.46 16.95 16.80
CA GLU A 64 0.23 18.35 17.15
C GLU A 64 -0.42 19.10 15.97
N ASP A 65 -1.04 20.25 16.24
CA ASP A 65 -1.55 21.10 15.17
C ASP A 65 -0.41 21.57 14.25
N GLY A 66 -0.62 21.48 12.94
CA GLY A 66 0.42 21.68 11.92
C GLY A 66 1.48 20.57 11.86
N GLY A 67 1.36 19.54 12.68
CA GLY A 67 2.27 18.40 12.73
C GLY A 67 1.94 17.31 11.72
N GLU A 68 2.86 16.37 11.55
CA GLU A 68 2.68 15.20 10.69
C GLU A 68 3.37 13.95 11.24
N ILE A 69 2.89 12.79 10.80
CA ILE A 69 3.57 11.51 10.97
C ILE A 69 3.68 10.82 9.62
N ILE A 70 4.71 9.99 9.47
CA ILE A 70 4.93 9.20 8.26
C ILE A 70 5.01 7.73 8.65
N THR A 71 4.27 6.89 7.94
CA THR A 71 4.38 5.43 8.04
C THR A 71 4.79 4.86 6.69
N ASN A 72 5.62 3.83 6.68
CA ASN A 72 6.16 3.24 5.46
C ASN A 72 5.66 1.80 5.30
N THR A 73 5.36 1.38 4.08
CA THR A 73 5.00 0.01 3.75
C THR A 73 5.67 -0.43 2.46
N THR A 74 6.47 -1.51 2.54
CA THR A 74 7.06 -2.17 1.37
C THR A 74 6.50 -3.58 1.19
N VAL A 75 5.65 -3.75 0.18
CA VAL A 75 4.99 -5.04 -0.16
C VAL A 75 4.88 -5.19 -1.68
N SER A 76 4.70 -6.42 -2.16
CA SER A 76 4.40 -6.67 -3.59
C SER A 76 2.98 -6.23 -3.97
N GLU A 77 2.04 -6.25 -3.02
CA GLU A 77 0.65 -5.85 -3.20
C GLU A 77 0.35 -4.53 -2.48
N VAL A 78 0.71 -3.40 -3.08
CA VAL A 78 0.32 -2.05 -2.61
C VAL A 78 -0.89 -1.55 -3.40
N PRO A 79 -1.70 -0.64 -2.82
CA PRO A 79 -1.58 -0.02 -1.49
C PRO A 79 -2.04 -0.94 -0.35
N ALA A 80 -1.28 -0.95 0.75
CA ALA A 80 -1.60 -1.66 1.99
C ALA A 80 -1.53 -0.70 3.19
N VAL A 81 -2.54 0.16 3.31
CA VAL A 81 -2.67 1.19 4.36
C VAL A 81 -2.68 0.51 5.74
N PHE A 82 -1.90 1.05 6.70
CA PHE A 82 -1.73 0.53 8.06
C PHE A 82 -1.28 -0.94 8.13
N SER A 83 -0.46 -1.38 7.18
CA SER A 83 0.20 -2.69 7.23
C SER A 83 1.57 -2.55 7.90
N PHE A 84 1.69 -2.99 9.14
CA PHE A 84 2.94 -2.93 9.90
C PHE A 84 3.62 -4.29 9.90
N LYS A 85 4.58 -4.47 9.00
CA LYS A 85 5.46 -5.64 9.00
C LYS A 85 6.43 -5.57 10.18
N THR A 86 6.21 -6.42 11.19
CA THR A 86 7.13 -6.60 12.33
C THR A 86 7.28 -8.10 12.64
N VAL A 87 7.81 -8.49 13.80
CA VAL A 87 7.93 -9.91 14.19
C VAL A 87 6.56 -10.63 14.20
N THR A 88 5.50 -9.87 14.52
CA THR A 88 4.12 -10.25 14.24
C THR A 88 3.57 -9.23 13.27
N ASP A 89 3.29 -9.64 12.03
CA ASP A 89 2.60 -8.79 11.07
C ASP A 89 1.28 -8.32 11.69
N SER A 90 1.07 -7.01 11.73
CA SER A 90 -0.14 -6.41 12.29
C SER A 90 -0.76 -5.50 11.25
N ILE A 91 -2.04 -5.71 11.00
CA ILE A 91 -2.82 -4.95 10.02
C ILE A 91 -3.81 -4.10 10.82
N GLY A 92 -3.85 -2.80 10.52
CA GLY A 92 -4.90 -1.91 10.99
C GLY A 92 -6.19 -2.19 10.23
N ASP A 93 -7.25 -2.52 10.98
CA ASP A 93 -8.60 -2.74 10.45
C ASP A 93 -9.56 -1.63 10.89
N SER A 94 -9.24 -0.88 11.94
CA SER A 94 -9.99 0.30 12.37
C SER A 94 -9.08 1.36 12.98
N ILE A 95 -9.55 2.60 12.95
CA ILE A 95 -8.83 3.76 13.47
C ILE A 95 -9.79 4.63 14.23
N ALA A 96 -9.39 5.04 15.44
CA ALA A 96 -10.03 6.11 16.18
C ALA A 96 -9.11 7.33 16.15
N VAL A 97 -9.61 8.45 15.61
CA VAL A 97 -8.95 9.75 15.69
C VAL A 97 -9.63 10.52 16.81
N LYS A 98 -8.89 10.82 17.88
CA LYS A 98 -9.40 11.54 19.04
C LYS A 98 -8.82 12.94 19.06
N PHE A 99 -9.67 13.94 18.98
CA PHE A 99 -9.29 15.33 19.14
C PHE A 99 -9.19 15.67 20.63
N VAL A 100 -8.34 16.63 20.99
CA VAL A 100 -8.21 17.11 22.38
C VAL A 100 -9.52 17.69 22.95
N THR A 101 -10.49 17.98 22.09
CA THR A 101 -11.83 18.48 22.42
C THR A 101 -12.82 17.37 22.82
N ASP A 102 -12.36 16.14 23.06
CA ASP A 102 -13.18 14.95 23.37
C ASP A 102 -14.13 14.52 22.23
N LYS A 103 -13.79 14.95 21.02
CA LYS A 103 -14.44 14.51 19.79
C LYS A 103 -13.65 13.41 19.09
N CYS A 104 -14.35 12.52 18.42
CA CYS A 104 -13.80 11.36 17.76
C CYS A 104 -14.31 11.20 16.32
N LEU A 105 -13.41 10.76 15.44
CA LEU A 105 -13.75 10.13 14.16
C LEU A 105 -13.34 8.66 14.19
N TYR A 106 -14.18 7.82 13.60
CA TYR A 106 -13.94 6.39 13.53
C TYR A 106 -13.94 5.96 12.08
N PHE A 107 -12.89 5.25 11.69
CA PHE A 107 -12.74 4.69 10.35
C PHE A 107 -12.60 3.18 10.45
N ARG A 108 -13.20 2.45 9.52
CA ARG A 108 -13.12 1.00 9.44
C ARG A 108 -12.80 0.58 8.01
N LYS A 109 -11.85 -0.36 7.91
CA LYS A 109 -11.39 -0.94 6.66
C LYS A 109 -12.51 -1.68 5.92
N ASP A 110 -13.37 -2.38 6.65
CA ASP A 110 -14.47 -3.15 6.05
C ASP A 110 -15.53 -2.27 5.35
N PHE A 111 -15.62 -0.99 5.72
CA PHE A 111 -16.47 0.00 5.04
C PHE A 111 -15.72 0.82 3.99
N ASN A 112 -14.41 0.57 3.83
CA ASN A 112 -13.51 1.35 3.00
C ASN A 112 -13.65 2.86 3.28
N ASP A 113 -13.74 3.21 4.57
CA ASP A 113 -13.87 4.61 4.97
C ASP A 113 -12.66 5.42 4.52
N ARG A 114 -12.84 6.73 4.36
CA ARG A 114 -11.91 7.70 3.75
C ARG A 114 -10.41 7.38 3.90
N ILE A 115 -9.91 7.19 5.12
CA ILE A 115 -8.48 6.95 5.40
C ILE A 115 -7.96 5.57 4.94
N PHE A 116 -8.83 4.60 4.69
CA PHE A 116 -8.52 3.32 4.06
C PHE A 116 -8.70 3.35 2.53
N SER A 117 -9.38 4.37 2.00
CA SER A 117 -9.63 4.58 0.58
C SER A 117 -8.54 5.48 -0.02
N ILE A 118 -7.49 4.88 -0.60
CA ILE A 118 -6.35 5.67 -1.13
C ILE A 118 -6.72 6.70 -2.21
N LYS A 119 -7.87 6.54 -2.85
CA LYS A 119 -8.39 7.50 -3.84
C LYS A 119 -8.88 8.80 -3.22
N GLU A 120 -9.12 8.79 -1.91
CA GLU A 120 -9.58 9.94 -1.13
C GLU A 120 -8.42 10.67 -0.42
N TYR A 121 -7.17 10.26 -0.67
CA TYR A 121 -5.98 10.98 -0.22
C TYR A 121 -5.79 12.26 -1.05
N ASP A 122 -5.31 13.33 -0.39
CA ASP A 122 -5.29 14.69 -0.94
C ASP A 122 -4.39 14.84 -2.18
N ASN A 123 -3.36 14.01 -2.32
CA ASN A 123 -2.42 14.04 -3.45
C ASN A 123 -2.59 12.85 -4.41
N TYR A 124 -3.65 12.06 -4.29
CA TYR A 124 -3.83 10.86 -5.09
C TYR A 124 -3.89 11.16 -6.60
N SER A 125 -3.15 10.38 -7.38
CA SER A 125 -3.32 10.28 -8.84
C SER A 125 -2.92 8.89 -9.34
N GLU A 126 -3.46 8.49 -10.50
CA GLU A 126 -3.09 7.22 -11.14
C GLU A 126 -1.60 7.22 -11.55
N GLU A 127 -1.07 8.36 -11.99
CA GLU A 127 0.35 8.51 -12.32
C GLU A 127 1.25 8.29 -11.11
N LEU A 128 0.89 8.86 -9.94
CA LEU A 128 1.64 8.70 -8.70
C LEU A 128 1.70 7.23 -8.25
N THR A 129 0.55 6.55 -8.23
CA THR A 129 0.46 5.14 -7.78
C THR A 129 1.02 4.14 -8.80
N GLY A 130 1.23 4.59 -10.04
CA GLY A 130 1.97 3.86 -11.07
C GLY A 130 3.47 3.74 -10.78
N GLN A 131 4.02 4.60 -9.91
CA GLN A 131 5.44 4.59 -9.55
C GLN A 131 5.78 3.42 -8.62
N ARG A 132 7.07 3.08 -8.56
CA ARG A 132 7.58 2.03 -7.67
C ARG A 132 7.60 2.48 -6.21
N ASP A 133 8.08 3.70 -5.99
CA ASP A 133 8.17 4.34 -4.69
C ASP A 133 7.38 5.66 -4.76
N TYR A 134 6.42 5.86 -3.86
CA TYR A 134 5.59 7.07 -3.85
C TYR A 134 5.05 7.39 -2.45
N GLY A 135 4.62 8.64 -2.26
CA GLY A 135 4.04 9.12 -1.01
C GLY A 135 2.57 9.52 -1.17
N LEU A 136 1.71 9.06 -0.27
CA LEU A 136 0.30 9.45 -0.20
C LEU A 136 0.07 10.32 1.03
N GLU A 137 -0.60 11.46 0.85
CA GLU A 137 -0.90 12.41 1.91
C GLU A 137 -2.38 12.41 2.29
N PHE A 138 -2.67 12.29 3.58
CA PHE A 138 -4.01 12.44 4.14
C PHE A 138 -3.99 13.58 5.16
N ILE A 139 -4.78 14.62 4.90
CA ILE A 139 -4.85 15.83 5.71
C ILE A 139 -6.14 15.81 6.52
N PHE A 140 -6.01 15.81 7.85
CA PHE A 140 -7.13 16.11 8.74
C PHE A 140 -7.37 17.63 8.73
N LYS A 141 -8.57 18.05 8.32
CA LYS A 141 -8.97 19.46 8.16
C LYS A 141 -9.93 19.87 9.26
N GLU A 142 -10.12 21.17 9.46
CA GLU A 142 -11.11 21.70 10.41
C GLU A 142 -12.53 21.11 10.20
N SER A 143 -12.92 20.83 8.95
CA SER A 143 -14.19 20.16 8.64
C SER A 143 -14.33 18.78 9.31
N ASP A 144 -13.24 18.06 9.46
CA ASP A 144 -13.22 16.74 10.11
C ASP A 144 -13.54 16.86 11.60
N LEU A 145 -13.00 17.91 12.25
CA LEU A 145 -13.32 18.23 13.65
C LEU A 145 -14.79 18.66 13.81
N MET A 146 -15.35 19.34 12.82
CA MET A 146 -16.76 19.73 12.83
C MET A 146 -17.71 18.52 12.67
N GLU A 147 -17.31 17.53 11.88
CA GLU A 147 -18.06 16.28 11.64
C GLU A 147 -17.89 15.26 12.76
N ALA A 148 -16.83 15.39 13.58
CA ALA A 148 -16.54 14.51 14.68
C ALA A 148 -17.63 14.53 15.77
N VAL A 149 -17.88 13.35 16.34
CA VAL A 149 -18.88 13.11 17.39
C VAL A 149 -18.22 13.02 18.76
N GLU A 150 -18.97 13.12 19.85
CA GLU A 150 -18.43 12.85 21.20
C GLU A 150 -17.84 11.43 21.26
N CYS A 151 -16.67 11.30 21.87
CA CYS A 151 -16.02 10.00 22.07
C CYS A 151 -16.87 9.11 23.01
N ASN A 152 -17.08 7.85 22.61
CA ASN A 152 -17.75 6.83 23.43
C ASN A 152 -16.75 5.78 23.92
#